data_AF-A0A9N8DHM7-F1
#
_entry.id   AF-A0A9N8DHM7-F1
#
_cell.length_a   1.000
_cell.length_b   1.000
_cell.length_c   1.000
_cell.angle_alpha   90.00
_cell.angle_beta   90.00
_cell.angle_gamma   90.00
#
_symmetry.space_group_name_H-M   'P 1'
#
loop_
_entity.id
_entity.type
_entity.pdbx_description
1 polymer ?
#
loop_
_entity_poly.entity_id
_entity_poly.type
_entity_poly.pdbx_seq_one_letter_code
_entity_poly.pdbx_strand_id
1 'polypeptide(L)'
;MQRQTLQQQTSGSAPESISPLDVESGGATDGNSKNHPSVWMATLTSVFTRLESLPTPKWLQSSATTTSSTGSQPPPLVTGLNRVLLGTQPACEVVTIGGIHPPRYLCYMISGSLCDIIQFFIDVALHFCFGIDDPSLCWALGFGGSIVFRHSSHRYLVFGDYVGGYWNSLKRMYAGYSIIIVLSTIFNIVMTRMAMLPHYVAWLITLLWTGIVNYFILKKLWSFGGTNSTNTNNAAS
;
A
#
# COMPACT_ATOMS: atom_id res chain seq x y z
N MET A 1 -35.35 29.69 36.60
CA MET A 1 -36.03 29.75 35.29
C MET A 1 -35.81 28.44 34.57
N GLN A 2 -36.78 27.53 34.69
CA GLN A 2 -36.85 26.24 34.01
C GLN A 2 -37.15 26.44 32.53
N ARG A 3 -36.40 25.78 31.64
CA ARG A 3 -36.88 25.46 30.30
C ARG A 3 -37.08 23.95 30.20
N GLN A 4 -38.35 23.61 30.28
CA GLN A 4 -38.94 22.32 30.10
C GLN A 4 -39.40 22.21 28.62
N THR A 5 -39.29 21.00 28.08
CA THR A 5 -40.23 20.42 27.10
C THR A 5 -40.18 20.87 25.64
N LEU A 6 -39.70 19.98 24.77
CA LEU A 6 -40.47 19.54 23.61
C LEU A 6 -39.95 18.17 23.12
N GLN A 7 -40.55 17.12 23.67
CA GLN A 7 -40.71 15.84 22.99
C GLN A 7 -41.65 16.07 21.80
N GLN A 8 -41.23 15.71 20.59
CA GLN A 8 -42.15 15.50 19.49
C GLN A 8 -42.16 14.03 19.11
N GLN A 9 -43.21 13.40 19.60
CA GLN A 9 -43.74 12.09 19.31
C GLN A 9 -44.42 12.15 17.94
N THR A 10 -43.87 11.46 16.94
CA THR A 10 -44.61 11.10 15.72
C THR A 10 -44.84 9.60 15.72
N SER A 11 -46.02 9.26 16.21
CA SER A 11 -46.68 7.98 16.10
C SER A 11 -47.14 7.70 14.67
N GLY A 12 -46.89 6.47 14.20
CA GLY A 12 -47.92 5.65 13.57
C GLY A 12 -48.00 5.65 12.04
N SER A 13 -47.48 4.57 11.43
CA SER A 13 -48.11 3.94 10.26
C SER A 13 -47.85 2.43 10.26
N ALA A 14 -48.92 1.70 9.97
CA ALA A 14 -49.26 0.29 10.11
C ALA A 14 -48.24 -0.81 9.66
N PRO A 15 -48.45 -2.07 10.10
CA PRO A 15 -47.72 -3.24 9.65
C PRO A 15 -48.23 -3.72 8.28
N GLU A 16 -47.33 -3.85 7.31
CA GLU A 16 -47.61 -4.56 6.06
C GLU A 16 -47.57 -6.08 6.30
N SER A 17 -48.71 -6.72 6.05
CA SER A 17 -48.89 -8.15 6.01
C SER A 17 -48.19 -8.73 4.78
N ILE A 18 -47.09 -9.45 4.96
CA ILE A 18 -46.47 -10.26 3.92
C ILE A 18 -47.05 -11.68 4.02
N SER A 19 -47.70 -12.10 2.93
CA SER A 19 -48.26 -13.44 2.72
C SER A 19 -47.18 -14.53 2.72
N PRO A 20 -47.52 -15.77 3.09
CA PRO A 20 -46.58 -16.88 3.16
C PRO A 20 -46.22 -17.34 1.74
N LEU A 21 -44.92 -17.27 1.42
CA LEU A 21 -44.36 -17.96 0.25
C LEU A 21 -44.09 -19.42 0.63
N ASP A 22 -44.46 -20.26 -0.32
CA ASP A 22 -44.49 -21.70 -0.23
C ASP A 22 -43.15 -22.33 0.16
N VAL A 23 -43.29 -23.36 0.99
CA VAL A 23 -42.29 -24.31 1.42
C VAL A 23 -41.88 -25.16 0.22
N GLU A 24 -40.68 -24.94 -0.32
CA GLU A 24 -40.00 -25.96 -1.12
C GLU A 24 -38.85 -26.58 -0.30
N SER A 25 -39.06 -27.84 0.00
CA SER A 25 -38.16 -28.80 0.64
C SER A 25 -37.03 -29.18 -0.32
N GLY A 26 -35.78 -29.09 0.14
CA GLY A 26 -34.70 -29.78 -0.57
C GLY A 26 -33.29 -29.33 -0.18
N GLY A 27 -32.56 -30.20 0.52
CA GLY A 27 -31.10 -30.15 0.54
C GLY A 27 -30.48 -30.06 1.93
N ALA A 28 -30.44 -31.18 2.64
CA ALA A 28 -29.46 -31.37 3.69
C ALA A 28 -28.06 -31.40 3.05
N THR A 29 -27.26 -30.35 3.25
CA THR A 29 -25.81 -30.44 3.14
C THR A 29 -25.21 -30.21 4.52
N ASP A 30 -24.62 -31.29 5.03
CA ASP A 30 -23.92 -31.37 6.29
C ASP A 30 -23.01 -30.18 6.55
N GLY A 31 -23.16 -29.63 7.75
CA GLY A 31 -22.20 -28.69 8.29
C GLY A 31 -20.89 -29.40 8.57
N ASN A 32 -19.79 -28.72 8.25
CA ASN A 32 -18.63 -28.55 9.13
C ASN A 32 -17.57 -27.72 8.41
N SER A 33 -17.79 -26.41 8.29
CA SER A 33 -16.69 -25.49 8.02
C SER A 33 -16.48 -24.59 9.22
N LYS A 34 -15.93 -25.17 10.29
CA LYS A 34 -15.17 -24.41 11.27
C LYS A 34 -13.94 -23.87 10.53
N ASN A 35 -14.10 -22.71 9.90
CA ASN A 35 -13.03 -21.94 9.28
C ASN A 35 -11.98 -21.66 10.37
N HIS A 36 -10.95 -22.50 10.41
CA HIS A 36 -9.86 -22.46 11.37
C HIS A 36 -8.95 -21.27 11.00
N PRO A 37 -8.92 -20.17 11.78
CA PRO A 37 -8.00 -19.05 11.54
C PRO A 37 -6.52 -19.45 11.67
N SER A 38 -6.23 -20.66 12.17
CA SER A 38 -4.88 -21.18 12.37
C SER A 38 -4.16 -21.56 11.08
N VAL A 39 -4.87 -21.92 10.00
CA VAL A 39 -4.21 -22.34 8.74
C VAL A 39 -3.56 -21.16 8.03
N TRP A 40 -4.24 -20.02 7.99
CA TRP A 40 -3.73 -18.79 7.37
C TRP A 40 -2.56 -18.18 8.14
N MET A 41 -2.61 -18.21 9.47
CA MET A 41 -1.49 -17.77 10.32
C MET A 41 -0.26 -18.68 10.14
N ALA A 42 -0.45 -20.00 9.99
CA ALA A 42 0.65 -20.92 9.74
C ALA A 42 1.33 -20.67 8.37
N THR A 43 0.54 -20.33 7.33
CA THR A 43 1.10 -19.96 6.02
C THR A 43 1.87 -18.63 6.08
N LEU A 44 1.38 -17.64 6.82
CA LEU A 44 2.07 -16.35 6.97
C LEU A 44 3.37 -16.48 7.78
N THR A 45 3.37 -17.23 8.88
CA THR A 45 4.57 -17.44 9.72
C THR A 45 5.65 -18.24 8.99
N SER A 46 5.25 -19.23 8.19
CA SER A 46 6.13 -20.01 7.30
C SER A 46 6.80 -19.13 6.24
N VAL A 47 6.03 -18.23 5.61
CA VAL A 47 6.57 -17.25 4.66
C VAL A 47 7.53 -16.29 5.38
N PHE A 48 7.22 -15.88 6.60
CA PHE A 48 8.04 -14.96 7.40
C PHE A 48 9.38 -15.57 7.87
N THR A 49 9.39 -16.80 8.38
CA THR A 49 10.63 -17.48 8.81
C THR A 49 11.55 -17.81 7.64
N ARG A 50 10.99 -18.07 6.45
CA ARG A 50 11.78 -18.28 5.23
C ARG A 50 12.35 -16.97 4.65
N LEU A 51 11.92 -15.81 5.17
CA LEU A 51 12.42 -14.49 4.77
C LEU A 51 13.63 -14.03 5.58
N GLU A 52 13.75 -14.42 6.85
CA GLU A 52 14.91 -14.08 7.70
C GLU A 52 16.17 -14.86 7.32
N SER A 53 16.04 -16.03 6.71
CA SER A 53 17.17 -16.90 6.38
C SER A 53 17.90 -16.55 5.07
N LEU A 54 17.49 -15.50 4.36
CA LEU A 54 18.10 -15.14 3.08
C LEU A 54 19.30 -14.20 3.26
N PRO A 55 20.45 -14.52 2.63
CA PRO A 55 21.67 -13.71 2.74
C PRO A 55 21.47 -12.30 2.17
N THR A 56 22.06 -11.31 2.83
CA THR A 56 22.05 -9.91 2.38
C THR A 56 22.70 -9.79 1.00
N PRO A 57 22.07 -9.08 0.05
CA PRO A 57 22.54 -9.06 -1.32
C PRO A 57 23.79 -8.18 -1.52
N LYS A 58 24.74 -8.68 -2.33
CA LYS A 58 26.10 -8.15 -2.56
C LYS A 58 26.18 -6.76 -3.21
N TRP A 59 25.07 -6.17 -3.66
CA TRP A 59 25.08 -4.86 -4.32
C TRP A 59 25.29 -3.67 -3.37
N LEU A 60 25.46 -3.91 -2.07
CA LEU A 60 25.98 -2.94 -1.10
C LEU A 60 27.47 -2.59 -1.28
N GLN A 61 28.18 -3.22 -2.23
CA GLN A 61 29.64 -3.07 -2.38
C GLN A 61 30.14 -2.22 -3.55
N SER A 62 29.30 -1.52 -4.33
CA SER A 62 29.80 -0.78 -5.50
C SER A 62 29.50 0.71 -5.52
N SER A 63 30.61 1.45 -5.57
CA SER A 63 30.84 2.70 -6.31
C SER A 63 30.98 3.99 -5.50
N ALA A 64 32.03 4.05 -4.67
CA ALA A 64 32.69 5.30 -4.34
C ALA A 64 33.72 5.64 -5.44
N THR A 65 33.27 6.22 -6.56
CA THR A 65 34.18 6.87 -7.51
C THR A 65 34.26 8.35 -7.12
N THR A 66 35.18 8.65 -6.21
CA THR A 66 35.48 10.00 -5.73
C THR A 66 36.16 10.80 -6.83
N THR A 67 35.46 11.76 -7.43
CA THR A 67 36.07 12.81 -8.25
C THR A 67 36.86 13.74 -7.34
N SER A 68 38.19 13.72 -7.49
CA SER A 68 39.14 14.60 -6.82
C SER A 68 39.05 16.03 -7.36
N SER A 69 38.32 16.91 -6.68
CA SER A 69 38.42 18.36 -6.92
C SER A 69 39.39 18.99 -5.93
N THR A 70 40.58 19.32 -6.43
CA THR A 70 41.59 20.15 -5.77
C THR A 70 41.11 21.61 -5.70
N GLY A 71 40.35 21.94 -4.67
CA GLY A 71 39.91 23.31 -4.39
C GLY A 71 39.05 23.33 -3.13
N SER A 72 39.44 24.13 -2.14
CA SER A 72 38.87 24.20 -0.78
C SER A 72 37.48 24.85 -0.72
N GLN A 73 36.54 24.38 -1.53
CA GLN A 73 35.13 24.75 -1.39
C GLN A 73 34.46 23.73 -0.46
N PRO A 74 33.70 24.18 0.56
CA PRO A 74 32.93 23.27 1.39
C PRO A 74 31.98 22.45 0.50
N PRO A 75 31.89 21.13 0.69
CA PRO A 75 31.03 20.30 -0.14
C PRO A 75 29.59 20.80 -0.06
N PRO A 76 28.86 20.91 -1.20
CA PRO A 76 27.47 21.34 -1.18
C PRO A 76 26.64 20.39 -0.32
N LEU A 77 25.76 20.96 0.52
CA LEU A 77 24.97 20.21 1.51
C LEU A 77 24.07 19.15 0.87
N VAL A 78 23.57 19.43 -0.34
CA VAL A 78 22.78 18.51 -1.16
C VAL A 78 23.34 18.49 -2.57
N THR A 79 23.72 17.31 -3.05
CA THR A 79 24.14 17.11 -4.45
C THR A 79 23.14 16.20 -5.18
N GLY A 80 23.04 16.31 -6.51
CA GLY A 80 22.25 15.39 -7.34
C GLY A 80 20.76 15.73 -7.51
N LEU A 81 20.22 16.71 -6.78
CA LEU A 81 18.79 17.09 -6.84
C LEU A 81 18.32 17.46 -8.26
N ASN A 82 19.16 18.14 -9.04
CA ASN A 82 18.85 18.52 -10.43
C ASN A 82 18.54 17.30 -11.32
N ARG A 83 19.23 16.16 -11.10
CA ARG A 83 19.01 14.93 -11.89
C ARG A 83 17.67 14.29 -11.58
N VAL A 84 17.21 14.41 -10.33
CA VAL A 84 15.90 13.94 -9.88
C VAL A 84 14.80 14.80 -10.47
N LEU A 85 14.95 16.14 -10.42
CA LEU A 85 13.98 17.08 -10.98
C LEU A 85 13.83 16.92 -12.50
N LEU A 86 14.93 16.59 -13.19
CA LEU A 86 14.92 16.28 -14.62
C LEU A 86 14.41 14.86 -14.93
N GLY A 87 14.10 14.05 -13.91
CA GLY A 87 13.60 12.68 -14.08
C GLY A 87 14.63 11.70 -14.68
N THR A 88 15.91 12.05 -14.69
CA THR A 88 16.97 11.25 -15.34
C THR A 88 17.43 10.06 -14.51
N GLN A 89 17.43 10.19 -13.18
CA GLN A 89 17.88 9.16 -12.24
C GLN A 89 17.07 9.22 -10.93
N PRO A 90 16.85 8.08 -10.26
CA PRO A 90 16.07 8.05 -9.04
C PRO A 90 16.81 8.73 -7.87
N ALA A 91 16.05 9.41 -7.01
CA ALA A 91 16.61 10.18 -5.90
C ALA A 91 17.53 9.36 -4.98
N CYS A 92 17.19 8.10 -4.71
CA CYS A 92 18.00 7.25 -3.84
C CYS A 92 19.41 6.93 -4.38
N GLU A 93 19.65 7.07 -5.68
CA GLU A 93 20.94 6.79 -6.31
C GLU A 93 21.80 8.05 -6.45
N VAL A 94 21.19 9.22 -6.68
CA VAL A 94 21.93 10.46 -6.98
C VAL A 94 22.01 11.45 -5.84
N VAL A 95 21.03 11.43 -4.92
CA VAL A 95 20.98 12.43 -3.85
C VAL A 95 21.93 12.03 -2.73
N THR A 96 22.88 12.91 -2.44
CA THR A 96 23.73 12.82 -1.25
C THR A 96 23.44 13.98 -0.33
N ILE A 97 23.31 13.70 0.96
CA ILE A 97 23.08 14.71 2.01
C ILE A 97 24.33 14.70 2.89
N GLY A 98 25.10 15.79 2.87
CA GLY A 98 26.39 15.86 3.57
C GLY A 98 27.39 14.79 3.13
N GLY A 99 27.33 14.36 1.86
CA GLY A 99 28.19 13.31 1.31
C GLY A 99 27.74 11.87 1.65
N ILE A 100 26.68 11.68 2.43
CA ILE A 100 26.14 10.36 2.76
C ILE A 100 24.97 10.04 1.82
N HIS A 101 24.98 8.83 1.24
CA HIS A 101 23.85 8.30 0.49
C HIS A 101 22.78 7.77 1.47
N PRO A 102 21.53 8.29 1.40
CA PRO A 102 20.46 7.81 2.27
C PRO A 102 20.11 6.36 1.94
N PRO A 103 19.84 5.50 2.94
CA PRO A 103 19.36 4.15 2.70
C PRO A 103 18.10 4.16 1.83
N ARG A 104 18.01 3.27 0.83
CA ARG A 104 16.86 3.18 -0.08
C ARG A 104 15.51 3.06 0.64
N TYR A 105 15.52 2.37 1.78
CA TYR A 105 14.35 2.25 2.65
C TYR A 105 13.83 3.60 3.14
N LEU A 106 14.73 4.54 3.48
CA LEU A 106 14.35 5.88 3.93
C LEU A 106 13.67 6.66 2.78
N CYS A 107 14.21 6.58 1.57
CA CYS A 107 13.58 7.18 0.39
C CYS A 107 12.19 6.57 0.11
N TYR A 108 12.06 5.25 0.29
CA TYR A 108 10.79 4.55 0.18
C TYR A 108 9.78 5.01 1.25
N MET A 109 10.21 5.16 2.51
CA MET A 109 9.36 5.65 3.59
C MET A 109 8.87 7.08 3.33
N ILE A 110 9.77 8.00 2.94
CA ILE A 110 9.40 9.39 2.61
C ILE A 110 8.41 9.42 1.44
N SER A 111 8.68 8.65 0.38
CA SER A 111 7.78 8.53 -0.76
C SER A 111 6.41 7.98 -0.35
N GLY A 112 6.39 6.99 0.54
CA GLY A 112 5.16 6.41 1.10
C GLY A 112 4.35 7.45 1.88
N SER A 113 5.00 8.15 2.81
CA SER A 113 4.36 9.19 3.63
C SER A 113 3.80 10.33 2.80
N LEU A 114 4.53 10.78 1.77
CA LEU A 114 4.05 11.81 0.85
C LEU A 114 2.80 11.35 0.08
N CYS A 115 2.79 10.09 -0.34
CA CYS A 115 1.61 9.50 -0.98
C CYS A 115 0.42 9.37 -0.01
N ASP A 116 0.67 9.05 1.26
CA ASP A 116 -0.40 8.93 2.27
C ASP A 116 -1.02 10.31 2.56
N ILE A 117 -0.23 11.38 2.57
CA ILE A 117 -0.72 12.77 2.66
C ILE A 117 -1.61 13.10 1.46
N ILE A 118 -1.18 12.77 0.24
CA ILE A 118 -2.00 12.97 -0.97
C ILE A 118 -3.30 12.16 -0.89
N GLN A 119 -3.22 10.91 -0.45
CA GLN A 119 -4.40 10.06 -0.27
C GLN A 119 -5.39 10.68 0.71
N PHE A 120 -4.90 11.22 1.84
CA PHE A 120 -5.74 11.92 2.80
C PHE A 120 -6.46 13.12 2.16
N PHE A 121 -5.76 13.91 1.34
CA PHE A 121 -6.41 15.01 0.59
C PHE A 121 -7.45 14.52 -0.40
N ILE A 122 -7.21 13.39 -1.08
CA ILE A 122 -8.19 12.78 -1.99
C ILE A 122 -9.41 12.29 -1.22
N ASP A 123 -9.23 11.60 -0.10
CA ASP A 123 -10.33 11.13 0.77
C ASP A 123 -11.17 12.32 1.27
N VAL A 124 -10.52 13.38 1.75
CA VAL A 124 -11.18 14.61 2.21
C VAL A 124 -11.93 15.29 1.06
N ALA A 125 -11.31 15.40 -0.12
CA ALA A 125 -11.97 15.96 -1.30
C ALA A 125 -13.16 15.12 -1.76
N LEU A 126 -13.07 13.79 -1.71
CA LEU A 126 -14.17 12.88 -2.03
C LEU A 126 -15.34 13.08 -1.08
N HIS A 127 -15.07 13.16 0.22
CA HIS A 127 -16.10 13.40 1.22
C HIS A 127 -16.79 14.76 1.02
N PHE A 128 -16.01 15.85 0.88
CA PHE A 128 -16.58 17.20 0.76
C PHE A 128 -17.21 17.51 -0.60
N CYS A 129 -16.64 17.02 -1.71
CA CYS A 129 -17.11 17.36 -3.06
C CYS A 129 -18.23 16.44 -3.54
N PHE A 130 -18.20 15.16 -3.16
CA PHE A 130 -19.15 14.16 -3.65
C PHE A 130 -20.16 13.70 -2.59
N GLY A 131 -20.02 14.13 -1.33
CA GLY A 131 -20.95 13.77 -0.26
C GLY A 131 -20.98 12.27 0.04
N ILE A 132 -19.84 11.59 -0.13
CA ILE A 132 -19.74 10.15 0.15
C ILE A 132 -19.65 9.97 1.67
N ASP A 133 -20.76 9.54 2.27
CA ASP A 133 -20.86 9.30 3.72
C ASP A 133 -20.36 7.91 4.13
N ASP A 134 -20.30 6.95 3.20
CA ASP A 134 -19.77 5.61 3.50
C ASP A 134 -18.23 5.66 3.63
N PRO A 135 -17.67 5.40 4.83
CA PRO A 135 -16.23 5.54 5.04
C PRO A 135 -15.41 4.51 4.25
N SER A 136 -15.98 3.32 4.00
CA SER A 136 -15.27 2.25 3.31
C SER A 136 -15.17 2.53 1.82
N LEU A 137 -16.24 3.04 1.21
CA LEU A 137 -16.27 3.44 -0.19
C LEU A 137 -15.38 4.66 -0.43
N CYS A 138 -15.47 5.67 0.43
CA CYS A 138 -14.62 6.86 0.35
C CYS A 138 -13.13 6.47 0.41
N TRP A 139 -12.75 5.65 1.39
CA TRP A 139 -11.39 5.13 1.54
C TRP A 139 -10.93 4.29 0.34
N ALA A 140 -11.77 3.41 -0.17
CA ALA A 140 -11.42 2.56 -1.32
C ALA A 140 -11.18 3.40 -2.58
N LEU A 141 -12.01 4.43 -2.80
CA LEU A 141 -11.86 5.35 -3.94
C LEU A 141 -10.62 6.23 -3.81
N GLY A 142 -10.37 6.81 -2.65
CA GLY A 142 -9.19 7.66 -2.47
C GLY A 142 -7.89 6.88 -2.45
N PHE A 143 -7.89 5.67 -1.89
CA PHE A 143 -6.77 4.74 -2.07
C PHE A 143 -6.57 4.36 -3.54
N GLY A 144 -7.65 4.06 -4.27
CA GLY A 144 -7.60 3.73 -5.70
C GLY A 144 -7.00 4.87 -6.54
N GLY A 145 -7.39 6.11 -6.26
CA GLY A 145 -6.85 7.32 -6.88
C GLY A 145 -5.39 7.58 -6.50
N SER A 146 -5.01 7.32 -5.24
CA SER A 146 -3.63 7.54 -4.76
C SER A 146 -2.61 6.60 -5.39
N ILE A 147 -3.02 5.42 -5.92
CA ILE A 147 -2.11 4.47 -6.57
C ILE A 147 -1.32 5.11 -7.73
N VAL A 148 -1.93 5.99 -8.53
CA VAL A 148 -1.24 6.65 -9.66
C VAL A 148 -0.11 7.54 -9.15
N PHE A 149 -0.35 8.29 -8.08
CA PHE A 149 0.66 9.12 -7.43
C PHE A 149 1.73 8.25 -6.76
N ARG A 150 1.32 7.18 -6.08
CA ARG A 150 2.24 6.22 -5.46
C ARG A 150 3.18 5.61 -6.49
N HIS A 151 2.66 5.23 -7.65
CA HIS A 151 3.44 4.65 -8.75
C HIS A 151 4.46 5.64 -9.29
N SER A 152 4.00 6.86 -9.57
CA SER A 152 4.86 7.93 -10.06
C SER A 152 5.96 8.26 -9.04
N SER A 153 5.61 8.39 -7.76
CA SER A 153 6.55 8.67 -6.67
C SER A 153 7.58 7.56 -6.51
N HIS A 154 7.17 6.28 -6.54
CA HIS A 154 8.09 5.15 -6.47
C HIS A 154 9.05 5.10 -7.67
N ARG A 155 8.57 5.42 -8.87
CA ARG A 155 9.40 5.49 -10.07
C ARG A 155 10.46 6.58 -9.94
N TYR A 156 10.08 7.80 -9.60
CA TYR A 156 11.01 8.93 -9.56
C TYR A 156 11.91 8.96 -8.31
N LEU A 157 11.43 8.48 -7.16
CA LEU A 157 12.20 8.56 -5.90
C LEU A 157 13.00 7.30 -5.56
N VAL A 158 12.49 6.11 -5.88
CA VAL A 158 12.99 4.86 -5.27
C VAL A 158 13.55 3.86 -6.28
N PHE A 159 12.89 3.66 -7.42
CA PHE A 159 13.20 2.54 -8.29
C PHE A 159 13.70 2.88 -9.68
N GLY A 160 13.51 4.12 -10.14
CA GLY A 160 13.88 4.52 -11.49
C GLY A 160 12.97 3.90 -12.55
N ASP A 161 13.44 3.95 -13.80
CA ASP A 161 12.68 3.46 -14.94
C ASP A 161 12.58 1.93 -15.00
N TYR A 162 11.36 1.42 -15.16
CA TYR A 162 11.10 -0.01 -15.27
C TYR A 162 11.35 -0.53 -16.70
N VAL A 163 12.08 -1.64 -16.81
CA VAL A 163 12.29 -2.36 -18.07
C VAL A 163 10.97 -3.04 -18.48
N GLY A 164 10.38 -2.61 -19.59
CA GLY A 164 9.09 -3.13 -20.07
C GLY A 164 7.95 -2.11 -20.16
N GLY A 165 8.27 -0.81 -20.02
CA GLY A 165 7.34 0.28 -20.29
C GLY A 165 6.45 0.67 -19.10
N TYR A 166 5.92 1.90 -19.16
CA TYR A 166 5.12 2.50 -18.08
C TYR A 166 3.89 1.64 -17.74
N TRP A 167 3.10 1.29 -18.76
CA TRP A 167 1.83 0.57 -18.58
C TRP A 167 1.99 -0.83 -17.96
N ASN A 168 3.05 -1.57 -18.30
CA ASN A 168 3.26 -2.89 -17.73
C ASN A 168 3.63 -2.81 -16.25
N SER A 169 4.49 -1.85 -15.89
CA SER A 169 4.82 -1.58 -14.48
C SER A 169 3.60 -1.11 -13.68
N LEU A 170 2.74 -0.29 -14.30
CA LEU A 170 1.53 0.24 -13.67
C LEU A 170 0.51 -0.87 -13.42
N LYS A 171 0.27 -1.77 -14.38
CA LYS A 171 -0.63 -2.93 -14.20
C LYS A 171 -0.16 -3.85 -13.08
N ARG A 172 1.14 -4.18 -13.04
CA ARG A 172 1.72 -5.00 -11.96
C ARG A 172 1.55 -4.34 -10.60
N MET A 173 1.71 -3.01 -10.56
CA MET A 173 1.47 -2.24 -9.36
C MET A 173 0.00 -2.32 -8.94
N TYR A 174 -0.95 -2.00 -9.81
CA TYR A 174 -2.39 -2.13 -9.53
C TYR A 174 -2.78 -3.53 -9.05
N ALA A 175 -2.24 -4.60 -9.65
CA ALA A 175 -2.51 -5.97 -9.21
C ALA A 175 -2.00 -6.25 -7.79
N GLY A 176 -0.81 -5.73 -7.44
CA GLY A 176 -0.29 -5.82 -6.08
C GLY A 176 -1.14 -5.02 -5.09
N TYR A 177 -1.53 -3.81 -5.46
CA TYR A 177 -2.33 -2.93 -4.61
C TYR A 177 -3.78 -3.37 -4.46
N SER A 178 -4.40 -3.98 -5.48
CA SER A 178 -5.76 -4.50 -5.36
C SER A 178 -5.86 -5.57 -4.28
N ILE A 179 -4.85 -6.43 -4.16
CA ILE A 179 -4.76 -7.43 -3.09
C ILE A 179 -4.64 -6.73 -1.73
N ILE A 180 -3.79 -5.71 -1.62
CA ILE A 180 -3.59 -4.94 -0.40
C ILE A 180 -4.87 -4.21 0.02
N ILE A 181 -5.62 -3.63 -0.92
CA ILE A 181 -6.91 -2.97 -0.66
C ILE A 181 -7.87 -3.96 -0.03
N VAL A 182 -8.08 -5.11 -0.65
CA VAL A 182 -9.00 -6.12 -0.14
C VAL A 182 -8.58 -6.58 1.26
N LEU A 183 -7.28 -6.84 1.46
CA LEU A 183 -6.73 -7.24 2.75
C LEU A 183 -6.94 -6.15 3.83
N SER A 184 -6.73 -4.90 3.45
CA SER A 184 -6.90 -3.72 4.30
C SER A 184 -8.37 -3.50 4.67
N THR A 185 -9.30 -3.64 3.72
CA THR A 185 -10.73 -3.53 3.98
C THR A 185 -11.19 -4.62 4.95
N ILE A 186 -10.76 -5.86 4.76
CA ILE A 186 -11.06 -6.96 5.68
C ILE A 186 -10.51 -6.65 7.07
N PHE A 187 -9.25 -6.20 7.16
CA PHE A 187 -8.62 -5.84 8.43
C PHE A 187 -9.36 -4.70 9.14
N ASN A 188 -9.78 -3.67 8.39
CA ASN A 188 -10.53 -2.55 8.93
C ASN A 188 -11.91 -2.99 9.46
N ILE A 189 -12.62 -3.88 8.75
CA ILE A 189 -13.89 -4.46 9.22
C ILE A 189 -13.67 -5.25 10.51
N VAL A 190 -12.62 -6.08 10.57
CA VAL A 190 -12.28 -6.86 11.77
C VAL A 190 -11.99 -5.94 12.95
N MET A 191 -11.18 -4.89 12.75
CA MET A 191 -10.82 -3.94 13.81
C MET A 191 -12.02 -3.14 14.33
N THR A 192 -12.85 -2.62 13.43
CA THR A 192 -14.03 -1.82 13.80
C THR A 192 -15.11 -2.65 14.49
N ARG A 193 -15.33 -3.90 14.05
CA ARG A 193 -16.37 -4.78 14.62
C ARG A 193 -15.93 -5.51 15.88
N MET A 194 -14.67 -5.94 15.97
CA MET A 194 -14.20 -6.76 17.10
C MET A 194 -13.52 -5.96 18.20
N ALA A 195 -12.78 -4.90 17.87
CA ALA A 195 -11.95 -4.19 18.85
C ALA A 195 -12.63 -2.92 19.42
N MET A 196 -13.80 -2.53 18.91
CA MET A 196 -14.51 -1.28 19.28
C MET A 196 -13.59 -0.05 19.29
N LEU A 197 -12.56 -0.04 18.45
CA LEU A 197 -11.59 1.05 18.41
C LEU A 197 -12.19 2.26 17.69
N PRO A 198 -11.84 3.49 18.11
CA PRO A 198 -12.21 4.69 17.39
C PRO A 198 -11.71 4.62 15.95
N HIS A 199 -12.55 5.07 15.00
CA HIS A 199 -12.29 4.95 13.57
C HIS A 199 -10.92 5.49 13.14
N TYR A 200 -10.49 6.62 13.71
CA TYR A 200 -9.19 7.24 13.41
C TYR A 200 -7.99 6.38 13.83
N VAL A 201 -8.10 5.64 14.94
CA VAL A 201 -7.02 4.75 15.42
C VAL A 201 -6.93 3.52 14.54
N ALA A 202 -8.08 2.92 14.21
CA ALA A 202 -8.15 1.79 13.29
C ALA A 202 -7.54 2.15 11.93
N TRP A 203 -7.82 3.36 11.44
CA TRP A 203 -7.23 3.89 10.21
C TRP A 203 -5.71 4.01 10.27
N LEU A 204 -5.15 4.61 11.33
CA LEU A 204 -3.70 4.77 11.49
C LEU A 204 -2.98 3.41 11.57
N ILE A 205 -3.53 2.47 12.34
CA ILE A 205 -2.96 1.12 12.46
C ILE A 205 -3.01 0.40 11.10
N THR A 206 -4.12 0.54 10.38
CA THR A 206 -4.29 -0.07 9.06
C THR A 206 -3.30 0.52 8.06
N LEU A 207 -3.06 1.83 8.07
CA LEU A 207 -2.03 2.48 7.25
C LEU A 207 -0.61 1.98 7.59
N LEU A 208 -0.27 1.92 8.87
CA LEU A 208 1.04 1.43 9.30
C LEU A 208 1.25 -0.04 8.88
N TRP A 209 0.25 -0.88 9.11
CA TRP A 209 0.28 -2.30 8.76
C TRP A 209 0.38 -2.51 7.24
N THR A 210 -0.47 -1.84 6.47
CA THR A 210 -0.46 -1.95 5.00
C THR A 210 0.83 -1.42 4.40
N GLY A 211 1.43 -0.35 4.97
CA GLY A 211 2.74 0.15 4.56
C GLY A 211 3.86 -0.88 4.70
N ILE A 212 3.88 -1.61 5.82
CA ILE A 212 4.84 -2.70 6.07
C ILE A 212 4.63 -3.84 5.06
N VAL A 213 3.40 -4.34 4.94
CA VAL A 213 3.08 -5.45 4.01
C VAL A 213 3.41 -5.08 2.57
N ASN A 214 3.07 -3.85 2.16
CA ASN A 214 3.32 -3.33 0.83
C ASN A 214 4.83 -3.31 0.50
N TYR A 215 5.67 -2.88 1.45
CA TYR A 215 7.12 -2.90 1.28
C TYR A 215 7.64 -4.31 0.99
N PHE A 216 7.17 -5.31 1.72
CA PHE A 216 7.57 -6.71 1.51
C PHE A 216 7.11 -7.27 0.17
N ILE A 217 5.88 -6.97 -0.24
CA ILE A 217 5.34 -7.39 -1.55
C ILE A 217 6.14 -6.76 -2.69
N LEU A 218 6.39 -5.45 -2.64
CA LEU A 218 7.18 -4.74 -3.64
C LEU A 218 8.61 -5.29 -3.72
N LYS A 219 9.26 -5.50 -2.58
CA LYS A 219 10.61 -6.10 -2.53
C LYS A 219 10.64 -7.46 -3.24
N LYS A 220 9.60 -8.29 -3.08
CA LYS A 220 9.50 -9.59 -3.76
C LYS A 220 9.17 -9.48 -5.23
N LEU A 221 8.18 -8.66 -5.59
CA LEU A 221 7.74 -8.45 -6.97
C LEU A 221 8.90 -7.97 -7.86
N TRP A 222 9.74 -7.09 -7.33
CA TRP A 222 10.92 -6.60 -8.01
C TRP A 222 12.05 -7.64 -8.07
N SER A 223 12.23 -8.47 -7.04
CA SER A 223 13.24 -9.53 -7.03
C SER A 223 12.96 -10.64 -8.04
N PHE A 224 11.71 -10.91 -8.41
CA PHE A 224 11.35 -11.96 -9.37
C PHE A 224 11.54 -11.57 -10.85
N GLY A 225 11.67 -10.28 -11.15
CA GLY A 225 11.81 -9.80 -12.54
C GLY A 225 13.18 -10.06 -13.18
N GLY A 226 14.19 -10.49 -12.41
CA GLY A 226 15.58 -10.57 -12.88
C GLY A 226 16.06 -11.93 -13.41
N THR A 227 15.26 -13.01 -13.30
CA THR A 227 15.81 -14.37 -13.44
C THR A 227 15.58 -15.05 -14.80
N ASN A 228 14.87 -14.44 -15.75
CA ASN A 228 14.39 -15.15 -16.95
C ASN A 228 15.15 -14.91 -18.26
N SER A 229 16.31 -14.22 -18.26
CA SER A 229 16.98 -13.85 -19.52
C SER A 229 18.25 -14.65 -19.87
N THR A 230 18.61 -15.71 -19.14
CA THR A 230 19.95 -16.31 -19.29
C THR A 230 20.02 -17.71 -19.91
N ASN A 231 18.94 -18.35 -20.37
CA ASN A 231 19.02 -19.78 -20.73
C ASN A 231 18.47 -20.22 -22.11
N THR A 232 18.29 -19.33 -23.08
CA THR A 232 17.80 -19.73 -24.42
C THR A 232 18.84 -19.73 -25.56
N ASN A 233 20.10 -19.34 -25.31
CA ASN A 233 21.09 -19.22 -26.39
C ASN A 233 22.13 -20.35 -26.48
N ASN A 234 22.09 -21.37 -25.61
CA ASN A 234 23.08 -22.46 -25.62
C ASN A 234 22.55 -23.81 -26.14
N ALA A 235 21.39 -23.83 -26.81
CA ALA A 235 20.80 -25.05 -27.38
C ALA A 235 20.88 -25.13 -28.92
N ALA A 236 21.66 -24.24 -29.55
CA ALA A 236 21.87 -24.21 -31.00
C ALA A 236 23.37 -24.17 -31.34
N SER A 237 24.10 -25.21 -30.96
CA SER A 237 25.46 -25.49 -31.46
C SER A 237 25.70 -26.98 -31.49
#